data_AF-A0A919PYG3-F1
#
_entry.id   AF-A0A919PYG3-F1
#
_cell.length_a   1.000
_cell.length_b   1.000
_cell.length_c   1.000
_cell.angle_alpha   90.00
_cell.angle_beta   90.00
_cell.angle_gamma   90.00
#
_symmetry.space_group_name_H-M   'P 1'
#
loop_
_entity.id
_entity.type
_entity.pdbx_description
1 polymer ?
#
loop_
_entity_poly.entity_id
_entity_poly.type
_entity_poly.pdbx_seq_one_letter_code
_entity_poly.pdbx_strand_id
1 'polypeptide(L)'
;MPMTNRADPSNVELAGAALAEVAAQHRPTSVVSWSATLDVLLAHVVARELGIPRLEADLDLGRLLLDGHDPSDGLSAERVVLVADAITADRPIEPLIAAVAGGGGQVVAVCSARDGVRTADHTP
;
A
#
# COMPACT_ATOMS: atom_id res chain seq x y z
N MET A 1 14.03 16.02 24.46
CA MET A 1 13.72 14.86 23.60
C MET A 1 13.75 15.36 22.16
N PRO A 2 14.75 15.01 21.34
CA PRO A 2 14.74 15.42 19.94
C PRO A 2 13.50 14.81 19.27
N MET A 3 12.72 15.63 18.59
CA MET A 3 11.58 15.17 17.80
C MET A 3 12.14 14.44 16.58
N THR A 4 12.11 13.11 16.59
CA THR A 4 12.52 12.30 15.45
C THR A 4 11.71 12.72 14.22
N ASN A 5 12.37 13.32 13.23
CA ASN A 5 11.73 13.64 11.96
C ASN A 5 11.42 12.32 11.24
N ARG A 6 10.14 11.96 11.11
CA ARG A 6 9.73 10.72 10.44
C ARG A 6 9.98 10.74 8.94
N ALA A 7 10.14 11.92 8.34
CA ALA A 7 10.57 12.08 6.95
C ALA A 7 12.10 12.04 6.80
N ASP A 8 12.86 11.78 7.88
CA ASP A 8 14.28 11.47 7.76
C ASP A 8 14.43 10.20 6.90
N PRO A 9 15.22 10.25 5.82
CA PRO A 9 15.43 9.11 4.94
C PRO A 9 15.80 7.83 5.69
N SER A 10 16.60 7.93 6.75
CA SER A 10 17.04 6.76 7.52
C SER A 10 15.89 6.07 8.25
N ASN A 11 14.93 6.86 8.76
CA ASN A 11 13.75 6.32 9.43
C ASN A 11 12.77 5.70 8.43
N VAL A 12 12.62 6.32 7.25
CA VAL A 12 11.81 5.80 6.15
C VAL A 12 12.36 4.46 5.66
N GLU A 13 13.68 4.38 5.44
CA GLU A 13 14.35 3.16 4.99
C GLU A 13 14.18 2.03 6.02
N LEU A 14 14.41 2.31 7.30
CA LEU A 14 14.26 1.31 8.37
C LEU A 14 12.80 0.84 8.52
N ALA A 15 11.84 1.76 8.51
CA ALA A 15 10.42 1.42 8.62
C ALA A 15 9.94 0.66 7.37
N GLY A 16 10.32 1.11 6.17
CA GLY A 16 9.98 0.47 4.91
C GLY A 16 10.52 -0.95 4.80
N ALA A 17 11.78 -1.17 5.19
CA ALA A 17 12.37 -2.51 5.21
C ALA A 17 11.62 -3.46 6.16
N ALA A 18 11.29 -2.99 7.37
CA ALA A 18 10.50 -3.77 8.32
C ALA A 18 9.09 -4.10 7.79
N LEU A 19 8.43 -3.15 7.12
CA LEU A 19 7.14 -3.40 6.46
C LEU A 19 7.27 -4.39 5.30
N ALA A 20 8.37 -4.35 4.54
CA ALA A 20 8.62 -5.28 3.44
C ALA A 20 8.75 -6.73 3.93
N GLU A 21 9.46 -6.95 5.04
CA GLU A 21 9.57 -8.28 5.66
C GLU A 21 8.20 -8.86 6.03
N VAL A 22 7.29 -8.04 6.55
CA VAL A 22 5.94 -8.49 6.88
C VAL A 22 5.11 -8.69 5.61
N ALA A 23 5.15 -7.75 4.67
CA ALA A 23 4.44 -7.82 3.40
C ALA A 23 4.82 -9.07 2.59
N ALA A 24 6.10 -9.47 2.59
CA ALA A 24 6.61 -10.65 1.89
C ALA A 24 5.88 -11.94 2.28
N GLN A 25 5.40 -12.06 3.51
CA GLN A 25 4.67 -13.23 4.02
C GLN A 25 3.35 -13.45 3.28
N HIS A 26 2.79 -12.40 2.69
CA HIS A 26 1.53 -12.42 1.96
C HIS A 26 1.71 -12.62 0.44
N ARG A 27 2.95 -12.69 -0.04
CA ARG A 27 3.29 -12.84 -1.47
C ARG A 27 2.55 -11.85 -2.38
N PRO A 28 2.69 -10.54 -2.16
CA PRO A 28 2.09 -9.54 -3.03
C PRO A 28 2.77 -9.53 -4.41
N THR A 29 2.01 -9.11 -5.43
CA THR A 29 2.50 -8.84 -6.79
C THR A 29 2.61 -7.35 -7.07
N SER A 30 1.98 -6.49 -6.24
CA SER A 30 2.03 -5.04 -6.33
C SER A 30 1.90 -4.39 -4.94
N VAL A 31 2.53 -3.23 -4.78
CA VAL A 31 2.38 -2.36 -3.60
C VAL A 31 1.51 -1.17 -3.98
N VAL A 32 0.44 -0.92 -3.25
CA VAL A 32 -0.37 0.29 -3.39
C VAL A 32 -0.04 1.25 -2.26
N SER A 33 0.00 2.55 -2.56
CA SER A 33 0.03 3.61 -1.54
C SER A 33 -0.91 4.74 -1.92
N TRP A 34 -1.34 5.52 -0.93
CA TRP A 34 -1.93 6.83 -1.20
C TRP A 34 -0.84 7.83 -1.63
N SER A 35 -1.26 8.99 -2.14
CA SER A 35 -0.39 10.05 -2.69
C SER A 35 0.31 10.92 -1.62
N ALA A 36 0.02 10.71 -0.33
CA ALA A 36 0.69 11.45 0.74
C ALA A 36 2.19 11.11 0.81
N THR A 37 3.04 12.12 0.97
CA THR A 37 4.51 11.99 0.83
C THR A 37 5.09 10.81 1.60
N LEU A 38 4.71 10.61 2.86
CA LEU A 38 5.29 9.54 3.67
C LEU A 38 4.78 8.15 3.25
N ASP A 39 3.55 8.03 2.77
CA ASP A 39 2.99 6.79 2.23
C ASP A 39 3.74 6.41 0.96
N VAL A 40 3.97 7.38 0.06
CA VAL A 40 4.74 7.20 -1.18
C VAL A 40 6.16 6.73 -0.87
N LEU A 41 6.84 7.38 0.08
CA LEU A 41 8.21 7.04 0.45
C LEU A 41 8.32 5.64 1.06
N LEU A 42 7.43 5.29 1.99
CA LEU A 42 7.38 3.94 2.59
C LEU A 42 7.10 2.88 1.53
N ALA A 43 6.10 3.12 0.67
CA ALA A 43 5.73 2.20 -0.39
C ALA A 43 6.83 2.02 -1.44
N HIS A 44 7.59 3.08 -1.72
CA HIS A 44 8.75 2.98 -2.60
C HIS A 44 9.81 2.04 -2.04
N VAL A 45 10.16 2.17 -0.75
CA VAL A 45 11.10 1.26 -0.10
C VAL A 45 10.54 -0.17 -0.12
N VAL A 46 9.29 -0.37 0.26
CA VAL A 46 8.67 -1.71 0.27
C VAL A 46 8.67 -2.35 -1.12
N ALA A 47 8.29 -1.61 -2.16
CA ALA A 47 8.29 -2.08 -3.54
C ALA A 47 9.70 -2.45 -4.02
N ARG A 48 10.70 -1.63 -3.67
CA ARG A 48 12.12 -1.87 -3.97
C ARG A 48 12.63 -3.15 -3.31
N GLU A 49 12.37 -3.34 -2.02
CA GLU A 49 12.81 -4.53 -1.28
C GLU A 49 12.14 -5.81 -1.77
N LEU A 50 10.87 -5.73 -2.19
CA LEU A 50 10.12 -6.87 -2.73
C LEU A 50 10.37 -7.13 -4.22
N GLY A 51 10.95 -6.17 -4.94
CA GLY A 51 11.16 -6.25 -6.39
C GLY A 51 9.86 -6.27 -7.21
N ILE A 52 8.81 -5.60 -6.73
CA ILE A 52 7.47 -5.57 -7.35
C ILE A 52 7.05 -4.12 -7.67
N PRO A 53 6.13 -3.91 -8.62
CA PRO A 53 5.65 -2.57 -8.96
C PRO A 53 4.94 -1.87 -7.81
N ARG A 54 5.10 -0.54 -7.76
CA ARG A 54 4.28 0.36 -6.94
C ARG A 54 3.18 0.96 -7.80
N LEU A 55 1.96 0.94 -7.27
CA LEU A 55 0.79 1.62 -7.77
C LEU A 55 0.40 2.74 -6.80
N GLU A 56 -0.22 3.79 -7.34
CA GLU A 56 -0.71 4.92 -6.57
C GLU A 56 -2.24 4.90 -6.53
N ALA A 57 -2.81 4.98 -5.32
CA ALA A 57 -4.23 5.13 -5.10
C ALA A 57 -4.56 6.61 -4.91
N ASP A 58 -5.52 7.10 -5.70
CA ASP A 58 -6.07 8.44 -5.58
C ASP A 58 -7.59 8.43 -5.56
N LEU A 59 -8.18 9.38 -4.83
CA LEU A 59 -9.63 9.57 -4.76
C LEU A 59 -10.01 10.84 -5.50
N ASP A 60 -10.48 10.67 -6.74
CA ASP A 60 -10.96 11.77 -7.56
C ASP A 60 -12.49 11.75 -7.68
N LEU A 61 -13.15 12.79 -7.18
CA LEU A 61 -14.61 12.95 -7.20
C LEU A 61 -15.38 11.72 -6.67
N GLY A 62 -14.85 11.07 -5.63
CA GLY A 62 -15.43 9.86 -5.04
C GLY A 62 -15.20 8.58 -5.84
N ARG A 63 -14.37 8.64 -6.88
CA ARG A 63 -13.87 7.48 -7.63
C ARG A 63 -12.46 7.17 -7.20
N LEU A 64 -12.19 5.91 -6.93
CA LEU A 64 -10.84 5.44 -6.67
C LEU A 64 -10.15 5.16 -8.00
N LEU A 65 -8.96 5.72 -8.16
CA LEU A 65 -8.07 5.53 -9.29
C LEU A 65 -6.82 4.79 -8.80
N LEU A 66 -6.31 3.87 -9.63
CA LEU A 66 -5.05 3.19 -9.42
C LEU A 66 -4.13 3.51 -10.60
N ASP A 67 -3.13 4.35 -10.36
CA ASP A 67 -2.15 4.75 -11.36
C ASP A 67 -0.89 3.90 -11.26
N GLY A 68 -0.29 3.59 -12.42
CA GLY A 68 0.93 2.77 -12.52
C GLY A 68 0.73 1.37 -13.11
N HIS A 69 -0.49 1.03 -13.52
CA HIS A 69 -0.79 -0.20 -14.24
C HIS A 69 -0.99 0.05 -15.74
N ASP A 70 -0.58 -0.90 -16.59
CA ASP A 70 -1.03 -0.90 -17.98
C ASP A 70 -2.49 -1.41 -18.00
N PRO A 71 -3.45 -0.62 -18.52
CA PRO A 71 -4.85 -1.04 -18.54
C PRO A 71 -5.09 -2.33 -19.35
N SER A 72 -4.14 -2.75 -20.18
CA SER A 72 -4.21 -4.02 -20.91
C SER A 72 -3.80 -5.25 -20.10
N ASP A 73 -3.06 -5.08 -19.00
CA ASP A 73 -2.63 -6.20 -18.15
C ASP A 73 -3.74 -6.65 -17.18
N GLY A 74 -4.73 -5.80 -16.91
CA GLY A 74 -5.85 -6.09 -16.01
C GLY A 74 -5.44 -6.34 -14.55
N LEU A 75 -6.34 -6.14 -13.59
CA LEU A 75 -6.05 -6.47 -12.17
C LEU A 75 -6.30 -7.96 -11.85
N SER A 76 -6.65 -8.74 -12.87
CA SER A 76 -7.07 -10.13 -12.72
C SER A 76 -5.88 -10.96 -12.22
N ALA A 77 -5.95 -11.41 -10.96
CA ALA A 77 -4.91 -12.10 -10.18
C ALA A 77 -3.87 -11.23 -9.46
N GLU A 78 -4.02 -9.90 -9.42
CA GLU A 78 -3.13 -9.07 -8.59
C GLU A 78 -3.32 -9.35 -7.09
N ARG A 79 -2.21 -9.51 -6.37
CA ARG A 79 -2.14 -9.62 -4.92
C ARG A 79 -1.55 -8.34 -4.37
N VAL A 80 -2.41 -7.43 -3.94
CA VAL A 80 -2.04 -6.07 -3.57
C VAL A 80 -1.73 -6.00 -2.07
N VAL A 81 -0.63 -5.36 -1.70
CA VAL A 81 -0.44 -4.87 -0.32
C VAL A 81 -0.62 -3.36 -0.29
N LEU A 82 -1.46 -2.85 0.61
CA LEU A 82 -1.55 -1.40 0.86
C LEU A 82 -0.48 -1.01 1.88
N VAL A 83 0.34 -0.01 1.56
CA VAL A 83 1.34 0.58 2.47
C VAL A 83 0.95 2.01 2.80
N ALA A 84 0.97 2.34 4.09
CA ALA A 84 0.69 3.68 4.61
C ALA A 84 1.55 4.01 5.84
N ASP A 85 1.74 5.30 6.12
CA ASP A 85 2.24 5.75 7.43
C ASP A 85 1.17 5.55 8.51
N ALA A 86 -0.09 5.86 8.20
CA ALA A 86 -1.20 5.81 9.13
C ALA A 86 -2.51 5.46 8.42
N ILE A 87 -3.37 4.69 9.09
CA ILE A 87 -4.75 4.43 8.66
C ILE A 87 -5.62 5.59 9.12
N THR A 88 -6.23 6.28 8.16
CA THR A 88 -7.01 7.50 8.43
C THR A 88 -8.32 7.48 7.63
N ALA A 89 -9.33 8.20 8.12
CA ALA A 89 -10.68 8.18 7.53
C ALA A 89 -10.77 8.82 6.13
N ASP A 90 -9.86 9.74 5.82
CA ASP A 90 -9.69 10.38 4.50
C ASP A 90 -9.05 9.46 3.45
N ARG A 91 -8.52 8.30 3.87
CA ARG A 91 -7.87 7.30 3.03
C ARG A 91 -8.49 5.93 3.28
N PRO A 92 -9.78 5.77 2.91
CA PRO A 92 -10.57 4.62 3.29
C PRO A 92 -10.05 3.34 2.61
N ILE A 93 -9.90 2.29 3.40
CA ILE A 93 -9.35 1.00 2.95
C ILE A 93 -10.43 0.20 2.20
N GLU A 94 -11.67 0.27 2.64
CA GLU A 94 -12.78 -0.53 2.13
C GLU A 94 -13.08 -0.25 0.64
N PRO A 95 -13.13 1.02 0.18
CA PRO A 95 -13.26 1.32 -1.24
C PRO A 95 -12.08 0.79 -2.08
N LEU A 96 -10.87 0.76 -1.52
CA LEU A 96 -9.70 0.18 -2.17
C LEU A 96 -9.83 -1.33 -2.32
N ILE A 97 -10.22 -2.03 -1.25
CA ILE A 97 -10.49 -3.47 -1.31
C ILE A 97 -11.56 -3.76 -2.37
N ALA A 98 -12.65 -3.00 -2.38
CA ALA A 98 -13.75 -3.18 -3.33
C ALA A 98 -13.32 -2.93 -4.79
N ALA A 99 -12.50 -1.91 -5.05
CA ALA A 99 -12.01 -1.62 -6.40
C ALA A 99 -11.05 -2.70 -6.91
N VAL A 100 -10.10 -3.12 -6.06
CA VAL A 100 -9.16 -4.21 -6.39
C VAL A 100 -9.92 -5.51 -6.65
N ALA A 101 -10.90 -5.85 -5.81
CA ALA A 101 -11.77 -7.01 -5.99
C ALA A 101 -12.63 -6.91 -7.26
N GLY A 102 -13.19 -5.73 -7.54
CA GLY A 102 -13.97 -5.47 -8.76
C GLY A 102 -13.16 -5.61 -10.06
N GLY A 103 -11.84 -5.40 -9.98
CA GLY A 103 -10.90 -5.67 -11.07
C GLY A 103 -10.40 -7.12 -11.16
N GLY A 104 -10.84 -8.01 -10.25
CA GLY A 104 -10.40 -9.41 -10.19
C GLY A 104 -9.09 -9.65 -9.42
N GLY A 105 -8.60 -8.64 -8.71
CA GLY A 105 -7.46 -8.73 -7.79
C GLY A 105 -7.89 -8.99 -6.35
N GLN A 106 -6.91 -9.00 -5.45
CA GLN A 106 -7.11 -9.18 -4.01
C GLN A 106 -6.15 -8.29 -3.23
N VAL A 107 -6.67 -7.49 -2.29
CA VAL A 107 -5.82 -6.91 -1.24
C VAL A 107 -5.50 -8.03 -0.24
N VAL A 108 -4.22 -8.34 -0.04
CA VAL A 108 -3.77 -9.46 0.80
C VAL A 108 -3.33 -9.00 2.19
N ALA A 109 -2.95 -7.73 2.32
CA ALA A 109 -2.58 -7.11 3.59
C ALA A 109 -2.64 -5.58 3.50
N VAL A 110 -2.82 -4.94 4.66
CA VAL A 110 -2.66 -3.52 4.89
C VAL A 110 -1.55 -3.32 5.92
N CYS A 111 -0.49 -2.65 5.51
CA CYS A 111 0.73 -2.43 6.29
C CYS A 111 0.84 -0.95 6.64
N SER A 112 0.64 -0.62 7.92
CA SER A 112 0.79 0.73 8.46
C SER A 112 2.03 0.84 9.35
N ALA A 113 2.85 1.86 9.13
CA ALA A 113 3.99 2.15 10.01
C ALA A 113 3.56 2.54 11.44
N ARG A 114 2.34 3.08 11.62
CA ARG A 114 1.80 3.47 12.94
C ARG A 114 0.87 2.43 13.55
N ASP A 115 0.10 1.75 12.73
CA ASP A 115 -1.03 0.93 13.17
C ASP A 115 -0.76 -0.58 13.06
N GLY A 116 0.41 -0.96 12.54
CA GLY A 116 0.81 -2.35 12.33
C GLY A 116 0.21 -2.95 11.06
N VAL A 117 0.15 -4.28 11.02
CA VAL A 117 -0.32 -5.03 9.84
C VAL A 117 -1.69 -5.63 10.11
N ARG A 118 -2.59 -5.47 9.14
CA ARG A 118 -3.92 -6.08 9.11
C ARG A 118 -4.03 -6.98 7.89
N THR A 119 -4.45 -8.22 8.10
CA THR A 119 -4.89 -9.06 6.99
C THR A 119 -6.19 -8.49 6.45
N ALA A 120 -6.28 -8.37 5.12
CA ALA A 120 -7.54 -8.08 4.47
C ALA A 120 -8.33 -9.40 4.40
N ASP A 121 -8.84 -9.85 5.54
CA ASP A 121 -9.71 -11.01 5.58
C ASP A 121 -10.99 -10.68 4.80
N HIS A 122 -11.34 -11.59 3.90
CA HIS A 122 -12.56 -11.53 3.10
C HIS A 122 -13.75 -11.35 4.03
N THR A 123 -14.35 -10.15 4.04
CA THR A 123 -15.73 -10.02 4.48
C THR A 123 -16.61 -10.30 3.26
N PRO A 124 -17.50 -11.30 3.32
CA PRO A 124 -18.28 -11.78 2.18
C PRO A 124 -19.25 -10.73 1.61
#